data_AF-A0A4Y7KGR2-F1
#
_entry.id   AF-A0A4Y7KGR2-F1
#
_cell.length_a   1.000
_cell.length_b   1.000
_cell.length_c   1.000
_cell.angle_alpha   90.00
_cell.angle_beta   90.00
_cell.angle_gamma   90.00
#
_symmetry.space_group_name_H-M   'P 1'
#
loop_
_entity.id
_entity.type
_entity.pdbx_description
1 polymer ?
#
loop_
_entity_poly.entity_id
_entity_poly.type
_entity_poly.pdbx_seq_one_letter_code
_entity_poly.pdbx_strand_id
1 'polypeptide(L)'
;MVGELWSVYPEAQLESTTKFRKLLSLERDPPIHKFEAAWALTNIAASTSEHTRVVIQHSVVPKLVQLLSSGNADVREQSVWALGNIDGDSPSCRDYVLSQGAMVPLLSQFCKHSKESILRNTTWTLSNLCRGKPAVSFEQMLAGHCRISLRTESRL
;
A
#
# COMPACT_ATOMS: atom_id res chain seq x y z
N MET A 1 7.50 -19.16 11.56
CA MET A 1 7.32 -17.76 11.13
C MET A 1 6.29 -17.61 10.01
N VAL A 2 6.26 -18.48 8.99
CA VAL A 2 5.23 -18.41 7.92
C VAL A 2 3.91 -19.11 8.29
N GLY A 3 3.94 -20.10 9.19
CA GLY A 3 2.76 -20.88 9.57
C GLY A 3 1.71 -20.12 10.40
N GLU A 4 2.12 -19.12 11.18
CA GLU A 4 1.22 -18.28 11.99
C GLU A 4 0.42 -17.27 11.14
N LEU A 5 0.85 -17.00 9.89
CA LEU A 5 0.11 -16.13 8.96
C LEU A 5 -1.26 -16.71 8.57
N TRP A 6 -1.36 -18.03 8.50
CA TRP A 6 -2.58 -18.76 8.11
C TRP A 6 -3.36 -19.25 9.34
N SER A 7 -3.01 -18.75 10.53
CA SER A 7 -3.72 -19.06 11.75
C SER A 7 -5.18 -18.56 11.68
N VAL A 8 -6.12 -19.37 12.16
CA VAL A 8 -7.51 -18.93 12.38
C VAL A 8 -7.66 -18.04 13.62
N TYR A 9 -6.57 -17.79 14.35
CA TYR A 9 -6.54 -16.95 15.54
C TYR A 9 -5.99 -15.55 15.20
N PRO A 10 -6.81 -14.49 15.32
CA PRO A 10 -6.44 -13.11 14.95
C PRO A 10 -5.19 -12.57 15.69
N GLU A 11 -4.94 -13.07 16.89
CA GLU A 11 -3.85 -12.62 17.77
C GLU A 11 -2.47 -13.10 17.28
N ALA A 12 -2.41 -14.30 16.71
CA ALA A 12 -1.19 -14.84 16.08
C ALA A 12 -0.86 -14.13 14.75
N GLN A 13 -1.89 -13.71 14.02
CA GLN A 13 -1.75 -12.87 12.82
C GLN A 13 -1.31 -11.44 13.17
N LEU A 14 -1.81 -10.88 14.27
CA LEU A 14 -1.41 -9.57 14.78
C LEU A 14 0.09 -9.53 15.16
N GLU A 15 0.57 -10.58 15.84
CA GLU A 15 1.97 -10.69 16.23
C GLU A 15 2.88 -10.84 15.00
N SER A 16 2.46 -11.65 14.02
CA SER A 16 3.15 -11.81 12.74
C SER A 16 3.21 -10.50 11.94
N THR A 17 2.08 -9.81 11.82
CA THR A 17 1.96 -8.52 11.12
C THR A 17 2.86 -7.45 11.76
N THR A 18 2.92 -7.41 13.09
CA THR A 18 3.81 -6.50 13.82
C THR A 18 5.29 -6.80 13.60
N LYS A 19 5.67 -8.08 13.52
CA LYS A 19 7.04 -8.52 13.23
C LYS A 19 7.46 -8.13 11.81
N PHE A 20 6.62 -8.36 10.80
CA PHE A 20 6.92 -7.97 9.41
C PHE A 20 6.95 -6.45 9.21
N ARG A 21 6.06 -5.69 9.87
CA ARG A 21 6.12 -4.21 9.86
C ARG A 21 7.42 -3.69 10.46
N LYS A 22 7.92 -4.31 11.53
CA LYS A 22 9.23 -3.99 12.10
C LYS A 22 10.37 -4.28 11.11
N LEU A 23 10.34 -5.43 10.43
CA LEU A 23 11.33 -5.76 9.39
C LEU A 23 11.33 -4.74 8.23
N LEU A 24 10.16 -4.24 7.82
CA LEU A 24 10.06 -3.16 6.84
C LEU A 24 10.66 -1.81 7.30
N SER A 25 10.79 -1.61 8.61
CA SER A 25 11.26 -0.36 9.21
C SER A 25 12.76 -0.35 9.51
N LEU A 26 13.45 -1.48 9.34
CA LEU A 26 14.89 -1.58 9.57
C LEU A 26 15.67 -1.07 8.34
N GLU A 27 16.40 0.03 8.52
CA GLU A 27 17.21 0.65 7.46
C GLU A 27 18.29 -0.29 6.91
N ARG A 28 18.82 -1.19 7.77
CA ARG A 28 19.94 -2.09 7.46
C ARG A 28 19.55 -3.46 6.88
N ASP A 29 18.27 -3.77 6.72
CA ASP A 29 17.88 -5.08 6.19
C ASP A 29 18.12 -5.16 4.66
N PRO A 30 18.68 -6.29 4.16
CA PRO A 30 18.82 -6.55 2.74
C PRO A 30 17.48 -6.39 2.01
N PRO A 31 17.47 -5.91 0.74
CA PRO A 31 16.25 -5.69 -0.02
C PRO A 31 15.31 -6.91 -0.10
N ILE A 32 15.87 -8.12 -0.03
CA ILE A 32 15.13 -9.38 -0.06
C ILE A 32 14.24 -9.59 1.17
N HIS A 33 14.67 -9.19 2.38
CA HIS A 33 13.84 -9.30 3.58
C HIS A 33 12.71 -8.28 3.60
N LYS A 34 12.92 -7.10 3.00
CA LYS A 34 11.85 -6.09 2.83
C LYS A 34 10.82 -6.56 1.81
N PHE A 35 11.26 -7.22 0.74
CA PHE A 35 10.38 -7.87 -0.23
C PHE A 35 9.54 -8.97 0.42
N GLU A 36 10.17 -9.90 1.15
CA GLU A 36 9.47 -11.00 1.81
C GLU A 36 8.52 -10.53 2.93
N ALA A 37 8.91 -9.49 3.67
CA ALA A 37 8.05 -8.89 4.70
C ALA A 37 6.84 -8.16 4.09
N ALA A 38 7.04 -7.41 2.99
CA ALA A 38 5.94 -6.78 2.27
C ALA A 38 5.00 -7.83 1.65
N TRP A 39 5.57 -8.89 1.08
CA TRP A 39 4.85 -10.02 0.50
C TRP A 39 4.01 -10.76 1.55
N ALA A 40 4.60 -11.07 2.70
CA ALA A 40 3.92 -11.73 3.81
C ALA A 40 2.75 -10.89 4.36
N LEU A 41 2.95 -9.59 4.57
CA LEU A 41 1.89 -8.66 4.99
C LEU A 41 0.75 -8.55 3.98
N THR A 42 1.09 -8.64 2.70
CA THR A 42 0.11 -8.55 1.60
C THR A 42 -0.75 -9.79 1.50
N ASN A 43 -0.17 -10.98 1.69
CA ASN A 43 -0.93 -12.23 1.74
C ASN A 43 -1.92 -12.26 2.91
N ILE A 44 -1.61 -11.58 4.03
CA ILE A 44 -2.55 -11.38 5.13
C ILE A 44 -3.69 -10.45 4.70
N ALA A 45 -3.36 -9.28 4.14
CA ALA A 45 -4.35 -8.31 3.66
C ALA A 45 -5.30 -8.88 2.59
N ALA A 46 -4.83 -9.79 1.74
CA ALA A 46 -5.60 -10.37 0.64
C ALA A 46 -6.53 -11.53 1.05
N SER A 47 -6.52 -11.96 2.32
CA SER A 47 -7.19 -13.20 2.74
C SER A 47 -8.64 -13.00 3.23
N THR A 48 -8.91 -12.02 4.09
CA THR A 48 -10.27 -11.70 4.57
C THR A 48 -10.41 -10.20 4.83
N SER A 49 -11.63 -9.67 4.70
CA SER A 49 -11.89 -8.24 4.96
C SER A 49 -11.56 -7.81 6.40
N GLU A 50 -11.56 -8.74 7.36
CA GLU A 50 -11.13 -8.47 8.74
C GLU A 50 -9.60 -8.30 8.84
N HIS A 51 -8.83 -9.06 8.07
CA HIS A 51 -7.37 -8.87 7.96
C HIS A 51 -7.00 -7.59 7.21
N THR A 52 -7.76 -7.21 6.17
CA THR A 52 -7.62 -5.91 5.50
C THR A 52 -7.77 -4.75 6.49
N ARG A 53 -8.74 -4.83 7.41
CA ARG A 53 -8.95 -3.81 8.46
C ARG A 53 -7.79 -3.72 9.44
N VAL A 54 -7.20 -4.84 9.86
CA VAL A 54 -6.01 -4.84 10.74
C VAL A 54 -4.82 -4.16 10.06
N VAL A 55 -4.60 -4.43 8.78
CA VAL A 55 -3.52 -3.81 7.99
C VAL A 55 -3.71 -2.29 7.88
N ILE A 56 -4.94 -1.83 7.68
CA ILE A 56 -5.29 -0.40 7.68
C ILE A 56 -5.03 0.24 9.06
N GLN A 57 -5.45 -0.41 10.15
CA GLN A 57 -5.27 0.10 11.52
C GLN A 57 -3.81 0.28 11.93
N HIS A 58 -2.88 -0.47 11.33
CA HIS A 58 -1.45 -0.41 11.67
C HIS A 58 -0.60 0.48 10.75
N SER A 59 -1.20 1.44 10.04
CA SER A 59 -0.48 2.40 9.17
C SER A 59 0.35 1.73 8.07
N VAL A 60 -0.08 0.55 7.60
CA VAL A 60 0.62 -0.16 6.52
C VAL A 60 0.41 0.54 5.18
N VAL A 61 -0.79 1.05 4.90
CA VAL A 61 -1.10 1.75 3.64
C VAL A 61 -0.19 2.98 3.41
N PRO A 62 -0.02 3.93 4.36
CA PRO A 62 0.96 5.02 4.20
C PRO A 62 2.37 4.52 3.88
N LYS A 63 2.79 3.40 4.49
CA LYS A 63 4.11 2.82 4.24
C LYS A 63 4.23 2.22 2.84
N LEU A 64 3.20 1.52 2.36
CA LEU A 64 3.15 0.99 1.00
C LEU A 64 3.20 2.12 -0.03
N VAL A 65 2.45 3.20 0.19
CA VAL A 65 2.50 4.40 -0.66
C VAL A 65 3.91 5.00 -0.69
N GLN A 66 4.59 5.09 0.46
CA GLN A 66 5.99 5.54 0.52
C GLN A 66 6.93 4.62 -0.29
N LEU A 67 6.73 3.30 -0.20
CA LEU A 67 7.58 2.31 -0.88
C LEU A 67 7.43 2.30 -2.40
N LEU A 68 6.37 2.90 -2.96
CA LEU A 68 6.25 3.15 -4.40
C LEU A 68 7.37 4.05 -4.96
N SER A 69 8.04 4.83 -4.10
CA SER A 69 9.21 5.65 -4.46
C SER A 69 10.55 4.94 -4.19
N SER A 70 10.55 3.65 -3.85
CA SER A 70 11.78 2.89 -3.59
C SER A 70 12.67 2.80 -4.83
N GLY A 71 13.98 2.90 -4.65
CA GLY A 71 14.96 2.64 -5.72
C GLY A 71 14.96 1.20 -6.22
N ASN A 72 14.43 0.25 -5.44
CA ASN A 72 14.34 -1.15 -5.81
C ASN A 72 13.02 -1.46 -6.54
N ALA A 73 13.11 -1.98 -7.77
CA ALA A 73 11.95 -2.27 -8.61
C ALA A 73 11.02 -3.35 -8.04
N ASP A 74 11.58 -4.39 -7.42
CA ASP A 74 10.80 -5.49 -6.85
C ASP A 74 10.01 -5.01 -5.62
N VAL A 75 10.59 -4.11 -4.82
CA VAL A 75 9.88 -3.47 -3.69
C VAL A 75 8.72 -2.62 -4.19
N ARG A 76 8.91 -1.84 -5.27
CA ARG A 76 7.81 -1.07 -5.88
C ARG A 76 6.72 -1.99 -6.40
N GLU A 77 7.09 -3.06 -7.10
CA GLU A 77 6.16 -4.05 -7.65
C GLU A 77 5.28 -4.68 -6.57
N GLN A 78 5.89 -5.13 -5.46
CA GLN A 78 5.13 -5.67 -4.34
C GLN A 78 4.24 -4.62 -3.68
N SER A 79 4.70 -3.37 -3.59
CA SER A 79 3.89 -2.29 -3.03
C SER A 79 2.66 -2.00 -3.88
N VAL A 80 2.81 -2.01 -5.22
CA VAL A 80 1.69 -1.88 -6.17
C VAL A 80 0.70 -3.02 -6.00
N TRP A 81 1.19 -4.26 -5.94
CA TRP A 81 0.37 -5.46 -5.76
C TRP A 81 -0.40 -5.44 -4.44
N ALA A 82 0.26 -5.01 -3.36
CA ALA A 82 -0.34 -4.87 -2.04
C ALA A 82 -1.49 -3.87 -2.02
N LEU A 83 -1.26 -2.68 -2.59
CA LEU A 83 -2.28 -1.64 -2.68
C LEU A 83 -3.50 -2.12 -3.49
N GLY A 84 -3.27 -2.82 -4.60
CA GLY A 84 -4.35 -3.35 -5.44
C GLY A 84 -5.23 -4.39 -4.76
N ASN A 85 -4.66 -5.18 -3.83
CA ASN A 85 -5.47 -6.10 -3.03
C ASN A 85 -6.29 -5.36 -1.96
N ILE A 86 -5.72 -4.31 -1.35
CA ILE A 86 -6.39 -3.52 -0.31
C ILE A 86 -7.52 -2.68 -0.91
N ASP A 87 -7.25 -1.88 -1.94
CA ASP A 87 -8.27 -1.06 -2.59
C ASP A 87 -9.33 -1.91 -3.32
N GLY A 88 -8.98 -3.15 -3.66
CA GLY A 88 -9.87 -4.10 -4.28
C GLY A 88 -10.92 -4.69 -3.34
N ASP A 89 -10.67 -4.75 -2.03
CA ASP A 89 -11.54 -5.42 -1.07
C ASP A 89 -12.91 -4.74 -0.95
N SER A 90 -12.95 -3.42 -0.77
CA SER A 90 -14.20 -2.68 -0.54
C SER A 90 -14.08 -1.19 -0.87
N PRO A 91 -15.21 -0.50 -1.15
CA PRO A 91 -15.20 0.95 -1.39
C PRO A 91 -14.55 1.76 -0.25
N SER A 92 -14.71 1.32 1.00
CA SER A 92 -14.08 1.95 2.16
C SER A 92 -12.55 1.83 2.14
N CYS A 93 -12.02 0.66 1.74
CA CYS A 93 -10.58 0.45 1.62
C CYS A 93 -10.00 1.27 0.46
N ARG A 94 -10.70 1.29 -0.69
CA ARG A 94 -10.40 2.16 -1.83
C ARG A 94 -10.28 3.62 -1.41
N ASP A 95 -11.31 4.16 -0.75
CA ASP A 95 -11.35 5.56 -0.33
C ASP A 95 -10.24 5.88 0.67
N TYR A 96 -9.91 4.92 1.55
CA TYR A 96 -8.78 5.06 2.46
C TYR A 96 -7.44 5.10 1.71
N VAL A 97 -7.17 4.20 0.76
CA VAL A 97 -5.95 4.21 -0.06
C VAL A 97 -5.80 5.53 -0.83
N LEU A 98 -6.89 6.04 -1.40
CA LEU A 98 -6.91 7.36 -2.05
C LEU A 98 -6.57 8.48 -1.08
N SER A 99 -7.17 8.47 0.13
CA SER A 99 -6.89 9.49 1.16
C SER A 99 -5.43 9.55 1.62
N GLN A 100 -4.67 8.46 1.42
CA GLN A 100 -3.24 8.40 1.70
C GLN A 100 -2.36 8.91 0.54
N GLY A 101 -2.96 9.44 -0.54
CA GLY A 101 -2.25 10.03 -1.67
C GLY A 101 -1.61 9.00 -2.60
N ALA A 102 -2.17 7.79 -2.70
CA ALA A 102 -1.61 6.71 -3.51
C ALA A 102 -1.60 6.97 -5.03
N MET A 103 -2.50 7.84 -5.52
CA MET A 103 -2.73 8.04 -6.96
C MET A 103 -1.47 8.48 -7.72
N VAL A 104 -0.81 9.55 -7.28
CA VAL A 104 0.36 10.10 -7.99
C VAL A 104 1.56 9.14 -7.96
N PRO A 105 1.92 8.53 -6.82
CA PRO A 105 2.96 7.50 -6.77
C PRO A 105 2.67 6.24 -7.61
N LEU A 106 1.40 5.88 -7.80
CA LEU A 106 1.01 4.80 -8.71
C LEU A 106 1.21 5.22 -10.17
N LEU A 107 0.77 6.42 -10.54
CA LEU A 107 0.97 6.95 -11.90
C LEU A 107 2.46 7.10 -12.25
N SER A 108 3.32 7.42 -11.28
CA SER A 108 4.76 7.51 -11.51
C SER A 108 5.43 6.16 -11.84
N GLN A 109 4.72 5.03 -11.67
CA GLN A 109 5.23 3.73 -12.09
C GLN A 109 5.24 3.55 -13.61
N PHE A 110 4.49 4.36 -14.37
CA PHE A 110 4.53 4.36 -15.84
C PHE A 110 5.75 5.13 -16.38
N CYS A 111 6.95 4.62 -16.11
CA CYS A 111 8.20 5.18 -16.62
C CYS A 111 8.81 4.30 -17.73
N LYS A 112 9.64 4.91 -18.59
CA LYS A 112 10.21 4.27 -19.80
C LYS A 112 10.99 2.98 -19.54
N HIS A 113 11.47 2.77 -18.30
CA HIS A 113 12.28 1.62 -17.90
C HIS A 113 11.59 0.74 -16.86
N SER A 114 10.28 0.91 -16.63
CA SER A 114 9.53 0.01 -15.75
C SER A 114 9.38 -1.37 -16.38
N LYS A 115 9.51 -2.41 -15.55
CA LYS A 115 9.21 -3.79 -15.92
C LYS A 115 7.75 -3.88 -16.36
N GLU A 116 7.47 -4.69 -17.38
CA GLU A 116 6.10 -4.92 -17.86
C GLU A 116 5.16 -5.39 -16.74
N SER A 117 5.66 -6.22 -15.82
CA SER A 117 4.90 -6.71 -14.67
C SER A 117 4.43 -5.59 -13.74
N ILE A 118 5.29 -4.60 -13.45
CA ILE A 118 4.93 -3.40 -12.69
C ILE A 118 3.83 -2.62 -13.41
N LEU A 119 3.92 -2.46 -14.72
CA LEU A 119 2.91 -1.74 -15.51
C LEU A 119 1.54 -2.44 -15.47
N ARG A 120 1.53 -3.77 -15.62
CA ARG A 120 0.32 -4.59 -15.52
C ARG A 120 -0.32 -4.49 -14.14
N ASN A 121 0.49 -4.64 -13.09
CA ASN A 121 0.03 -4.53 -11.70
C ASN A 121 -0.49 -3.13 -11.40
N THR A 122 0.21 -2.09 -11.86
CA THR A 122 -0.20 -0.69 -11.65
C THR A 122 -1.52 -0.41 -12.35
N THR A 123 -1.69 -0.90 -13.57
CA THR A 123 -2.94 -0.78 -14.32
C THR A 123 -4.09 -1.47 -13.58
N TRP A 124 -3.86 -2.67 -13.05
CA TRP A 124 -4.85 -3.40 -12.28
C TRP A 124 -5.23 -2.66 -10.99
N THR A 125 -4.25 -2.21 -10.20
CA THR A 125 -4.46 -1.41 -8.98
C THR A 125 -5.24 -0.12 -9.27
N LEU A 126 -4.86 0.64 -10.31
CA LEU A 126 -5.61 1.83 -10.72
C LEU A 126 -7.05 1.51 -11.15
N SER A 127 -7.27 0.37 -11.81
CA SER A 127 -8.62 -0.05 -12.17
C SER A 127 -9.49 -0.31 -10.93
N ASN A 128 -8.89 -0.82 -9.84
CA ASN A 128 -9.57 -1.00 -8.57
C ASN A 128 -9.87 0.33 -7.88
N LEU A 129 -8.94 1.31 -7.94
CA LEU A 129 -9.20 2.65 -7.42
C LEU A 129 -10.34 3.37 -8.14
N CYS A 130 -10.57 3.05 -9.41
CA CYS A 130 -11.64 3.64 -10.22
C CYS A 130 -12.96 2.85 -10.18
N ARG A 131 -13.00 1.65 -9.56
CA ARG A 131 -14.21 0.80 -9.51
C ARG A 131 -15.07 1.07 -8.27
N GLY A 132 -16.31 0.61 -8.31
CA GLY A 132 -17.24 0.61 -7.17
C GLY A 132 -18.21 1.80 -7.12
N LYS A 133 -19.22 1.68 -6.25
CA LYS A 133 -20.24 2.72 -6.00
C LYS A 133 -20.14 3.25 -4.56
N PRO A 134 -20.28 4.56 -4.32
CA PRO A 134 -20.35 5.62 -5.32
C PRO A 134 -19.05 5.71 -6.13
N ALA A 135 -19.16 6.22 -7.35
CA ALA A 135 -18.00 6.46 -8.20
C ALA A 135 -17.09 7.49 -7.52
N VAL A 136 -15.78 7.26 -7.58
CA VAL A 136 -14.78 8.19 -7.04
C VAL A 136 -14.80 9.46 -7.88
N SER A 137 -14.92 10.62 -7.25
CA SER A 137 -14.83 11.89 -7.97
C SER A 137 -13.40 12.15 -8.46
N PHE A 138 -13.26 12.94 -9.51
CA PHE A 138 -11.94 13.32 -10.01
C PHE A 138 -11.10 14.05 -8.94
N GLU A 139 -11.75 14.87 -8.10
CA GLU A 139 -11.12 15.54 -6.97
C GLU A 139 -10.61 14.53 -5.94
N GLN A 140 -11.38 13.49 -5.62
CA GLN A 140 -10.97 12.43 -4.70
C GLN A 140 -9.81 11.60 -5.25
N MET A 141 -9.76 11.37 -6.56
CA MET A 141 -8.62 10.70 -7.21
C MET A 141 -7.32 11.49 -7.03
N LEU A 142 -7.39 12.82 -7.04
CA LEU A 142 -6.23 13.71 -6.89
C LEU A 142 -6.00 14.19 -5.45
N ALA A 143 -6.94 13.89 -4.54
CA ALA A 143 -6.91 14.31 -3.14
C ALA A 143 -5.89 13.50 -2.33
N GLY A 144 -4.65 13.96 -2.39
CA GLY A 144 -3.56 13.63 -1.46
C GLY A 144 -2.54 14.77 -1.33
N HIS A 145 -2.63 15.78 -2.19
CA HIS A 145 -1.67 16.87 -2.30
C HIS A 145 -2.02 18.14 -1.52
N CYS A 146 -3.22 18.26 -0.93
CA CYS A 146 -3.72 19.54 -0.40
C CYS A 146 -3.64 19.70 1.13
N ARG A 147 -2.82 18.92 1.85
CA ARG A 147 -2.64 19.10 3.31
C ARG A 147 -1.21 19.26 3.80
N ILE A 148 -0.21 19.33 2.92
CA ILE A 148 1.12 19.80 3.32
C ILE A 148 1.17 21.32 3.13
N SER A 149 0.57 22.00 4.11
CA SER A 149 0.93 23.34 4.57
C SER A 149 1.30 24.37 3.49
N LEU A 150 0.31 25.17 3.10
CA LEU A 150 0.47 26.62 3.03
C LEU A 150 1.02 27.11 4.39
N ARG A 151 2.33 27.04 4.58
CA ARG A 151 3.08 27.94 5.48
C ARG A 151 3.90 28.85 4.57
N THR A 152 3.18 29.67 3.81
CA THR A 152 3.73 30.92 3.32
C THR A 152 4.00 31.80 4.54
N GLU A 153 5.29 32.07 4.75
CA GLU A 153 5.82 33.38 5.13
C GLU A 153 4.87 34.29 5.91
N SER A 154 5.01 34.27 7.24
CA SER A 154 4.59 35.37 8.12
C SER A 154 5.38 35.25 9.42
N ARG A 155 6.67 35.58 9.35
CA ARG A 155 7.38 36.13 10.51
C ARG A 155 8.05 37.41 10.06
N LEU A 156 7.67 38.45 10.81
CA LEU A 156 8.15 39.82 10.82
C LEU A 156 9.68 39.91 10.75
#